data_AF-A0A7X8FWI2-F1
#
_entry.id   AF-A0A7X8FWI2-F1
#
_cell.length_a   1.000
_cell.length_b   1.000
_cell.length_c   1.000
_cell.angle_alpha   90.00
_cell.angle_beta   90.00
_cell.angle_gamma   90.00
#
_symmetry.space_group_name_H-M   'P 1'
#
loop_
_entity.id
_entity.type
_entity.pdbx_description
1 polymer ?
#
loop_
_entity_poly.entity_id
_entity_poly.type
_entity_poly.pdbx_seq_one_letter_code
_entity_poly.pdbx_strand_id
1 'polypeptide(L)'
;MKKAVACLVSFFAVALLFSLEVDRKELQDETGEAVIEFVNYVGPHTIVNTAEEIRGIGTQLGRDIQGAETAGSADRYQIIHAVDPAVTGKFDADILIIGSGATVDHIDNIRRVLAAYLSSAYGYSERDATTLAFFVTVYNAVYRGNMDMFTT
;
A
#
# COMPACT_ATOMS: atom_id res chain seq x y z
N MET A 1 -0.32 41.51 -8.77
CA MET A 1 0.68 40.60 -8.16
C MET A 1 0.27 40.11 -6.77
N LYS A 2 0.09 40.97 -5.76
CA LYS A 2 -0.29 40.54 -4.39
C LYS A 2 -1.57 39.69 -4.32
N LYS A 3 -2.62 40.05 -5.08
CA LYS A 3 -3.88 39.29 -5.15
C LYS A 3 -3.74 37.91 -5.81
N ALA A 4 -2.87 37.79 -6.82
CA ALA A 4 -2.61 36.51 -7.49
C ALA A 4 -1.80 35.57 -6.61
N VAL A 5 -0.81 36.11 -5.88
CA VAL A 5 -0.03 35.35 -4.88
C VAL A 5 -0.93 34.88 -3.74
N ALA A 6 -1.84 35.72 -3.25
CA ALA A 6 -2.80 35.34 -2.21
C ALA A 6 -3.74 34.21 -2.67
N CYS A 7 -4.25 34.26 -3.91
CA CYS A 7 -5.05 33.15 -4.46
C CYS A 7 -4.24 31.86 -4.59
N LEU A 8 -2.97 31.93 -5.01
CA LEU A 8 -2.12 30.74 -5.17
C LEU A 8 -1.83 30.07 -3.83
N VAL A 9 -1.54 30.87 -2.79
CA VAL A 9 -1.32 30.38 -1.43
C VAL A 9 -2.59 29.74 -0.86
N SER A 10 -3.75 30.36 -1.10
CA SER A 10 -5.03 29.82 -0.64
C SER A 10 -5.41 28.51 -1.34
N PHE A 11 -5.04 28.35 -2.61
CA PHE A 11 -5.27 27.11 -3.37
C PHE A 11 -4.40 25.96 -2.87
N PHE A 12 -3.12 26.21 -2.57
CA PHE A 12 -2.23 25.21 -1.96
C PHE A 12 -2.66 24.83 -0.53
N ALA A 13 -3.20 25.76 0.24
CA ALA A 13 -3.69 25.48 1.59
C ALA A 13 -4.90 24.54 1.61
N VAL A 14 -5.78 24.62 0.60
CA VAL A 14 -6.95 23.73 0.47
C VAL A 14 -6.53 22.30 0.09
N ALA A 15 -5.47 22.12 -0.68
CA ALA A 15 -4.96 20.79 -1.04
C ALA A 15 -4.41 20.01 0.18
N LEU A 16 -3.91 20.69 1.21
CA LEU A 16 -3.46 20.06 2.46
C LEU A 16 -4.62 19.57 3.35
N LEU A 17 -5.84 20.05 3.12
CA LEU A 17 -7.02 19.64 3.90
C LEU A 17 -7.61 18.30 3.45
N PHE A 18 -7.17 17.75 2.31
CA PHE A 18 -7.63 16.46 1.77
C PHE A 18 -6.60 15.34 1.97
N SER A 19 -5.72 15.46 2.96
CA SER A 19 -4.86 14.34 3.34
C SER A 19 -5.72 13.24 3.95
N LEU A 20 -5.65 12.03 3.40
CA LEU A 20 -6.25 10.85 4.01
C LEU A 20 -5.63 10.66 5.40
N GLU A 21 -6.46 10.60 6.44
CA GLU A 21 -6.00 10.37 7.81
C GLU A 21 -6.02 8.87 8.09
N VAL A 22 -4.90 8.32 8.55
CA VAL A 22 -4.79 6.91 8.93
C VAL A 22 -5.53 6.68 10.23
N ASP A 23 -6.37 5.63 10.31
CA ASP A 23 -7.01 5.24 11.57
C ASP A 23 -5.97 4.68 12.56
N ARG A 24 -5.45 5.58 13.40
CA ARG A 24 -4.38 5.24 14.36
C ARG A 24 -4.88 4.37 15.50
N LYS A 25 -6.17 4.44 15.84
CA LYS A 25 -6.72 3.72 16.99
C LYS A 25 -6.72 2.22 16.72
N GLU A 26 -7.20 1.84 15.55
CA GLU A 26 -7.17 0.47 15.06
C GLU A 26 -5.74 -0.10 15.05
N LEU A 27 -4.76 0.69 14.60
CA LEU A 27 -3.36 0.26 14.56
C LEU A 27 -2.70 0.09 15.93
N GLN A 28 -3.22 0.73 16.99
CA GLN A 28 -2.63 0.73 18.33
C GLN A 28 -3.24 -0.32 19.25
N ASP A 29 -4.55 -0.57 19.16
CA ASP A 29 -5.28 -1.39 20.12
C ASP A 29 -5.02 -2.90 19.97
N GLU A 30 -4.48 -3.38 18.84
CA GLU A 30 -4.59 -4.81 18.46
C GLU A 30 -3.26 -5.58 18.33
N THR A 31 -2.13 -4.99 18.73
CA THR A 31 -0.80 -5.64 18.66
C THR A 31 -0.49 -6.61 19.82
N GLY A 32 -1.50 -7.06 20.55
CA GLY A 32 -1.36 -7.96 21.69
C GLY A 32 -0.78 -9.34 21.31
N GLU A 33 0.40 -9.63 21.85
CA GLU A 33 1.00 -10.98 22.05
C GLU A 33 1.34 -11.85 20.82
N ALA A 34 0.93 -11.51 19.60
CA ALA A 34 1.25 -12.32 18.43
C ALA A 34 2.75 -12.23 18.03
N VAL A 35 3.50 -13.31 18.22
CA VAL A 35 4.85 -13.45 17.65
C VAL A 35 4.72 -13.75 16.16
N ILE A 36 4.99 -12.75 15.32
CA ILE A 36 4.89 -12.87 13.86
C ILE A 36 6.26 -13.26 13.29
N GLU A 37 6.30 -14.38 12.57
CA GLU A 37 7.46 -14.81 11.80
C GLU A 37 7.10 -14.84 10.30
N PHE A 38 7.84 -14.08 9.49
CA PHE A 38 7.73 -14.14 8.03
C PHE A 38 8.73 -15.15 7.48
N VAL A 39 8.23 -16.24 6.91
CA VAL A 39 9.05 -17.27 6.26
C VAL A 39 9.34 -16.85 4.81
N ASN A 40 10.61 -16.64 4.50
CA ASN A 40 11.06 -16.24 3.17
C ASN A 40 11.51 -17.47 2.36
N TYR A 41 11.46 -17.36 1.03
CA TYR A 41 11.98 -18.41 0.15
C TYR A 41 13.51 -18.48 0.25
N VAL A 42 14.02 -19.68 0.47
CA VAL A 42 15.47 -19.97 0.64
C VAL A 42 15.99 -20.96 -0.40
N GLY A 43 15.19 -21.29 -1.42
CA GLY A 43 15.58 -22.22 -2.48
C GLY A 43 16.51 -21.58 -3.52
N PRO A 44 16.89 -22.33 -4.56
CA PRO A 44 17.69 -21.77 -5.66
C PRO A 44 16.92 -20.65 -6.37
N HIS A 45 17.62 -19.55 -6.67
CA HIS A 45 17.07 -18.40 -7.37
C HIS A 45 17.46 -18.51 -8.84
N THR A 46 16.48 -18.59 -9.73
CA THR A 46 16.70 -18.53 -11.18
C THR A 46 16.77 -17.09 -11.68
N ILE A 47 16.16 -16.16 -10.94
CA ILE A 47 16.13 -14.72 -11.21
C ILE A 47 16.45 -14.02 -9.89
N VAL A 48 17.37 -13.04 -9.94
CA VAL A 48 17.67 -12.17 -8.80
C VAL A 48 17.36 -10.75 -9.25
N ASN A 49 16.34 -10.15 -8.63
CA ASN A 49 15.98 -8.76 -8.91
C ASN A 49 16.72 -7.80 -7.96
N THR A 50 17.11 -6.64 -8.49
CA THR A 50 17.64 -5.55 -7.66
C THR A 50 16.53 -4.91 -6.83
N ALA A 51 16.90 -4.22 -5.75
CA ALA A 51 15.94 -3.48 -4.93
C ALA A 51 15.19 -2.42 -5.75
N GLU A 52 15.86 -1.75 -6.69
CA GLU A 52 15.27 -0.78 -7.61
C GLU A 52 14.29 -1.44 -8.60
N GLU A 53 14.61 -2.60 -9.15
CA GLU A 53 13.68 -3.36 -10.01
C GLU A 53 12.40 -3.74 -9.26
N ILE A 54 12.54 -4.17 -8.00
CA ILE A 54 11.39 -4.53 -7.16
C ILE A 54 10.54 -3.29 -6.85
N ARG A 55 11.17 -2.14 -6.51
CA ARG A 55 10.43 -0.88 -6.34
C ARG A 55 9.77 -0.42 -7.65
N GLY A 56 10.36 -0.76 -8.80
CA GLY A 56 9.78 -0.49 -10.12
C GLY A 56 8.40 -1.13 -10.29
N ILE A 57 8.19 -2.34 -9.75
CA ILE A 57 6.88 -3.02 -9.76
C ILE A 57 5.83 -2.15 -9.05
N GLY A 58 6.10 -1.76 -7.81
CA GLY A 58 5.17 -0.95 -7.01
C GLY A 58 4.93 0.43 -7.61
N THR A 59 5.98 1.08 -8.11
CA THR A 59 5.88 2.38 -8.79
C THR A 59 4.96 2.30 -10.01
N GLN A 60 5.11 1.26 -10.83
CA GLN A 60 4.29 1.08 -12.02
C GLN A 60 2.82 0.84 -11.64
N LEU A 61 2.55 -0.06 -10.69
CA LEU A 61 1.21 -0.31 -10.18
C LEU A 61 0.54 0.97 -9.65
N GLY A 62 1.28 1.80 -8.90
CA GLY A 62 0.74 3.03 -8.34
C GLY A 62 0.42 4.11 -9.37
N ARG A 63 1.10 4.11 -10.52
CA ARG A 63 0.74 4.98 -11.65
C ARG A 63 -0.47 4.45 -12.41
N ASP A 64 -0.49 3.14 -12.64
CA ASP A 64 -1.51 2.50 -13.47
C ASP A 64 -2.88 2.45 -12.79
N ILE A 65 -2.92 2.44 -11.45
CA ILE A 65 -4.17 2.43 -10.69
C ILE A 65 -4.90 3.78 -10.70
N GLN A 66 -4.23 4.87 -11.10
CA GLN A 66 -4.81 6.22 -11.07
C GLN A 66 -6.03 6.32 -12.01
N GLY A 67 -7.23 6.27 -11.43
CA GLY A 67 -8.49 6.28 -12.17
C GLY A 67 -8.90 4.91 -12.75
N ALA A 68 -8.29 3.83 -12.30
CA ALA A 68 -8.64 2.46 -12.65
C ALA A 68 -9.05 1.65 -11.42
N GLU A 69 -9.98 0.70 -11.60
CA GLU A 69 -10.37 -0.24 -10.53
C GLU A 69 -9.31 -1.33 -10.31
N THR A 70 -8.51 -1.63 -11.34
CA THR A 70 -7.45 -2.65 -11.26
C THR A 70 -6.24 -2.23 -12.07
N ALA A 71 -5.05 -2.60 -11.60
CA ALA A 71 -3.78 -2.38 -12.30
C ALA A 71 -2.84 -3.59 -12.17
N GLY A 72 -2.04 -3.87 -13.20
CA GLY A 72 -1.10 -4.99 -13.22
C GLY A 72 -1.66 -6.29 -13.80
N SER A 73 -1.20 -7.43 -13.30
CA SER A 73 -1.52 -8.77 -13.80
C SER A 73 -1.76 -9.74 -12.66
N ALA A 74 -2.92 -10.42 -12.68
CA ALA A 74 -3.29 -11.44 -11.69
C ALA A 74 -2.31 -12.62 -11.62
N ASP A 75 -1.57 -12.90 -12.71
CA ASP A 75 -0.56 -13.95 -12.75
C ASP A 75 0.72 -13.55 -11.98
N ARG A 76 0.95 -12.25 -11.77
CA ARG A 76 2.15 -11.72 -11.11
C ARG A 76 1.81 -10.80 -9.95
N TYR A 77 1.62 -9.52 -10.21
CA TYR A 77 1.27 -8.52 -9.20
C TYR A 77 0.12 -7.69 -9.74
N GLN A 78 -0.96 -7.63 -8.99
CA GLN A 78 -2.13 -6.83 -9.32
C GLN A 78 -2.58 -6.03 -8.11
N ILE A 79 -3.02 -4.80 -8.34
CA ILE A 79 -3.76 -4.01 -7.36
C ILE A 79 -5.23 -4.00 -7.77
N ILE A 80 -6.11 -4.16 -6.80
CA ILE A 80 -7.54 -3.85 -6.91
C ILE A 80 -7.79 -2.63 -6.03
N HIS A 81 -8.33 -1.56 -6.59
CA HIS A 81 -8.74 -0.35 -5.89
C HIS A 81 -10.23 -0.49 -5.53
N ALA A 82 -10.48 -0.97 -4.31
CA ALA A 82 -11.82 -1.23 -3.79
C ALA A 82 -12.33 -0.01 -3.03
N VAL A 83 -12.78 1.00 -3.79
CA VAL A 83 -13.44 2.21 -3.30
C VAL A 83 -14.87 2.24 -3.84
N ASP A 84 -15.85 2.35 -2.95
CA ASP A 84 -17.25 2.53 -3.33
C ASP A 84 -17.88 3.71 -2.58
N PRO A 85 -18.05 4.88 -3.24
CA PRO A 85 -18.64 6.06 -2.62
C PRO A 85 -20.08 5.86 -2.11
N ALA A 86 -20.78 4.82 -2.57
CA ALA A 86 -22.13 4.49 -2.12
C ALA A 86 -22.14 3.69 -0.81
N VAL A 87 -21.03 3.04 -0.45
CA VAL A 87 -20.89 2.30 0.81
C VAL A 87 -20.43 3.28 1.88
N THR A 88 -21.26 3.44 2.92
CA THR A 88 -20.95 4.32 4.06
C THR A 88 -20.73 3.48 5.30
N GLY A 89 -19.69 3.80 6.08
CA GLY A 89 -19.38 3.12 7.34
C GLY A 89 -18.46 1.90 7.23
N LYS A 90 -17.87 1.63 6.06
CA LYS A 90 -16.78 0.67 5.88
C LYS A 90 -15.52 1.38 5.39
N PHE A 91 -14.37 0.74 5.54
CA PHE A 91 -13.12 1.25 4.99
C PHE A 91 -12.97 0.84 3.53
N ASP A 92 -12.55 1.80 2.72
CA ASP A 92 -12.01 1.55 1.40
C ASP A 92 -10.68 0.78 1.51
N ALA A 93 -10.28 0.09 0.44
CA ALA A 93 -9.04 -0.68 0.45
C ALA A 93 -8.36 -0.75 -0.92
N ASP A 94 -7.03 -0.86 -0.87
CA ASP A 94 -6.27 -1.39 -1.99
C ASP A 94 -5.79 -2.81 -1.67
N ILE A 95 -6.01 -3.72 -2.60
CA ILE A 95 -5.69 -5.14 -2.42
C ILE A 95 -4.55 -5.49 -3.37
N LEU A 96 -3.38 -5.80 -2.81
CA LEU A 96 -2.27 -6.39 -3.56
C LEU A 96 -2.44 -7.90 -3.68
N ILE A 97 -2.70 -8.36 -4.91
CA ILE A 97 -2.71 -9.78 -5.29
C ILE A 97 -1.29 -10.18 -5.70
N ILE A 98 -0.79 -11.26 -5.10
CA ILE A 98 0.48 -11.91 -5.45
C ILE A 98 0.11 -13.22 -6.17
N GLY A 99 0.26 -13.20 -7.49
CA GLY A 99 -0.03 -14.33 -8.36
C GLY A 99 1.02 -15.44 -8.32
N SER A 100 0.70 -16.59 -8.91
CA SER A 100 1.57 -17.76 -8.93
C SER A 100 2.88 -17.58 -9.71
N GLY A 101 2.93 -16.60 -10.62
CA GLY A 101 4.12 -16.19 -11.36
C GLY A 101 4.88 -15.02 -10.73
N ALA A 102 4.56 -14.63 -9.49
CA ALA A 102 5.34 -13.66 -8.74
C ALA A 102 6.76 -14.18 -8.48
N THR A 103 7.73 -13.27 -8.54
CA THR A 103 9.17 -13.57 -8.37
C THR A 103 9.76 -13.01 -7.08
N VAL A 104 8.96 -12.25 -6.32
CA VAL A 104 9.34 -11.72 -5.02
C VAL A 104 9.26 -12.85 -4.00
N ASP A 105 10.36 -13.01 -3.27
CA ASP A 105 10.73 -14.18 -2.46
C ASP A 105 10.89 -13.86 -0.96
N HIS A 106 10.90 -12.58 -0.61
CA HIS A 106 11.19 -12.11 0.73
C HIS A 106 10.18 -11.03 1.17
N ILE A 107 9.85 -10.99 2.46
CA ILE A 107 8.92 -10.00 3.00
C ILE A 107 9.38 -8.57 2.75
N ASP A 108 10.68 -8.31 2.87
CA ASP A 108 11.24 -7.00 2.56
C ASP A 108 11.04 -6.60 1.08
N ASN A 109 11.01 -7.56 0.17
CA ASN A 109 10.71 -7.30 -1.23
C ASN A 109 9.23 -6.96 -1.43
N ILE A 110 8.32 -7.62 -0.71
CA ILE A 110 6.90 -7.21 -0.68
C ILE A 110 6.76 -5.79 -0.10
N ARG A 111 7.48 -5.47 0.98
CA ARG A 111 7.49 -4.12 1.57
C ARG A 111 8.05 -3.08 0.61
N ARG A 112 9.05 -3.40 -0.21
CA ARG A 112 9.57 -2.52 -1.28
C ARG A 112 8.50 -2.23 -2.33
N VAL A 113 7.73 -3.25 -2.75
CA VAL A 113 6.61 -3.07 -3.68
C VAL A 113 5.54 -2.16 -3.06
N LEU A 114 5.10 -2.45 -1.83
CA LEU A 114 4.08 -1.66 -1.13
C LEU A 114 4.53 -0.21 -0.90
N ALA A 115 5.77 0.02 -0.44
CA ALA A 115 6.27 1.37 -0.21
C ALA A 115 6.34 2.18 -1.53
N ALA A 116 6.81 1.57 -2.61
CA ALA A 116 6.85 2.24 -3.91
C ALA A 116 5.44 2.51 -4.46
N TYR A 117 4.50 1.59 -4.25
CA TYR A 117 3.09 1.77 -4.57
C TYR A 117 2.49 2.97 -3.83
N LEU A 118 2.62 2.99 -2.50
CA LEU A 118 2.09 4.06 -1.65
C LEU A 118 2.68 5.43 -2.00
N SER A 119 3.98 5.50 -2.26
CA SER A 119 4.62 6.74 -2.73
C SER A 119 4.07 7.19 -4.08
N SER A 120 3.90 6.26 -5.03
CA SER A 120 3.48 6.60 -6.39
C SER A 120 1.98 6.88 -6.51
N ALA A 121 1.13 6.17 -5.76
CA ALA A 121 -0.31 6.28 -5.85
C ALA A 121 -0.88 7.40 -4.97
N TYR A 122 -0.26 7.61 -3.79
CA TYR A 122 -0.78 8.51 -2.76
C TYR A 122 0.19 9.65 -2.40
N GLY A 123 1.39 9.68 -2.98
CA GLY A 123 2.35 10.77 -2.76
C GLY A 123 3.02 10.75 -1.39
N TYR A 124 2.98 9.63 -0.66
CA TYR A 124 3.73 9.49 0.59
C TYR A 124 5.24 9.66 0.35
N SER A 125 5.94 10.21 1.34
CA SER A 125 7.41 10.21 1.31
C SER A 125 7.95 8.78 1.38
N GLU A 126 9.14 8.52 0.83
CA GLU A 126 9.74 7.18 0.88
C GLU A 126 9.83 6.62 2.31
N ARG A 127 10.15 7.49 3.29
CA ARG A 127 10.22 7.13 4.70
C ARG A 127 8.86 6.72 5.24
N ASP A 128 7.82 7.51 4.97
CA ASP A 128 6.48 7.24 5.48
C ASP A 128 5.89 6.01 4.81
N ALA A 129 6.05 5.88 3.49
CA ALA A 129 5.62 4.73 2.72
C ALA A 129 6.30 3.43 3.18
N THR A 130 7.59 3.48 3.53
CA THR A 130 8.31 2.32 4.11
C THR A 130 7.74 1.94 5.48
N THR A 131 7.43 2.93 6.30
CA THR A 131 6.82 2.73 7.62
C THR A 131 5.43 2.11 7.48
N LEU A 132 4.60 2.65 6.60
CA LEU A 132 3.28 2.12 6.29
C LEU A 132 3.36 0.70 5.73
N ALA A 133 4.26 0.41 4.79
CA ALA A 133 4.44 -0.93 4.25
C ALA A 133 4.79 -1.97 5.32
N PHE A 134 5.60 -1.60 6.33
CA PHE A 134 5.86 -2.45 7.49
C PHE A 134 4.57 -2.74 8.26
N PHE A 135 3.84 -1.70 8.66
CA PHE A 135 2.59 -1.85 9.42
C PHE A 135 1.53 -2.64 8.66
N VAL A 136 1.36 -2.39 7.35
CA VAL A 136 0.44 -3.14 6.48
C VAL A 136 0.75 -4.63 6.54
N THR A 137 2.02 -5.02 6.39
CA THR A 137 2.39 -6.45 6.44
C THR A 137 2.18 -7.08 7.82
N VAL A 138 2.43 -6.33 8.90
CA VAL A 138 2.24 -6.80 10.28
C VAL A 138 0.76 -6.94 10.60
N TYR A 139 -0.04 -5.92 10.31
CA TYR A 139 -1.48 -5.91 10.50
C TYR A 139 -2.12 -7.11 9.78
N ASN A 140 -1.83 -7.29 8.48
CA ASN A 140 -2.34 -8.44 7.73
C ASN A 140 -1.88 -9.81 8.28
N ALA A 141 -0.70 -9.87 8.90
CA ALA A 141 -0.22 -11.10 9.52
C ALA A 141 -0.95 -11.40 10.84
N VAL A 142 -1.28 -10.39 11.65
CA VAL A 142 -2.09 -10.55 12.88
C VAL A 142 -3.47 -11.13 12.57
N TYR A 143 -4.15 -10.62 11.54
CA TYR A 143 -5.49 -11.10 11.16
C TYR A 143 -5.48 -12.19 10.09
N ARG A 144 -4.35 -12.83 9.83
CA ARG A 144 -4.25 -13.81 8.75
C ARG A 144 -5.28 -14.93 8.96
N GLY A 145 -6.22 -15.06 8.02
CA GLY A 145 -7.29 -16.06 8.06
C GLY A 145 -8.51 -15.68 8.90
N ASN A 146 -8.49 -14.53 9.56
CA ASN A 146 -9.64 -13.96 10.26
C ASN A 146 -10.40 -13.02 9.32
N MET A 147 -11.24 -13.58 8.45
CA MET A 147 -12.02 -12.80 7.49
C MET A 147 -13.14 -11.99 8.15
N ASP A 148 -13.61 -12.40 9.34
CA ASP A 148 -14.71 -11.73 10.05
C ASP A 148 -14.36 -10.29 10.40
N MET A 149 -13.08 -10.01 10.69
CA MET A 149 -12.55 -8.66 10.91
C MET A 149 -12.79 -7.72 9.72
N PHE A 150 -12.76 -8.22 8.49
CA PHE A 150 -12.92 -7.40 7.28
C PHE A 150 -14.38 -7.29 6.80
N THR A 151 -15.33 -7.89 7.54
CA THR A 151 -16.75 -7.89 7.16
C THR A 151 -17.64 -7.00 8.02
N THR A 152 -17.16 -6.66 9.23
CA THR A 152 -17.85 -5.83 10.23
C THR A 152 -17.75 -4.36 9.85
#